data_AF-A0A1M7LAV8-F1
#
_entry.id   AF-A0A1M7LAV8-F1
#
_cell.length_a   1.000
_cell.length_b   1.000
_cell.length_c   1.000
_cell.angle_alpha   90.00
_cell.angle_beta   90.00
_cell.angle_gamma   90.00
#
_symmetry.space_group_name_H-M   'P 1'
#
loop_
_entity.id
_entity.type
_entity.pdbx_description
1 polymer ?
#
loop_
_entity_poly.entity_id
_entity_poly.type
_entity_poly.pdbx_seq_one_letter_code
_entity_poly.pdbx_strand_id
1 'polypeptide(L)'
;MATSLSCSAFAQVGINTTTPGTTLDVNGAITNRETTVAVASNSATIPTNVSQVRLKGAATAVIAITGSNPPNSRQRLIIYNNTTGGFGAVLKWGYCSKWRSC
;
A
#
# COMPACT_ATOMS: atom_id res chain seq x y z
N MET A 1 23.41 5.36 41.05
CA MET A 1 23.42 4.42 39.90
C MET A 1 22.04 4.46 39.27
N ALA A 2 21.92 4.90 38.02
CA ALA A 2 20.69 4.75 37.26
C ALA A 2 20.76 3.42 36.50
N THR A 3 19.86 2.50 36.81
CA THR A 3 19.62 1.31 35.97
C THR A 3 18.82 1.74 34.75
N SER A 4 19.43 1.70 33.57
CA SER A 4 18.71 1.86 32.31
C SER A 4 17.90 0.60 32.04
N LEU A 5 16.57 0.74 31.96
CA LEU A 5 15.68 -0.32 31.50
C LEU A 5 15.52 -0.20 29.98
N SER A 6 16.05 -1.16 29.24
CA SER A 6 15.71 -1.35 27.82
C SER A 6 14.59 -2.38 27.70
N CYS A 7 13.39 -1.96 27.29
CA CYS A 7 12.31 -2.88 26.91
C CYS A 7 12.28 -3.04 25.39
N SER A 8 12.53 -4.24 24.88
CA SER A 8 12.32 -4.59 23.48
C SER A 8 11.02 -5.38 23.32
N ALA A 9 10.03 -4.81 22.64
CA ALA A 9 8.80 -5.52 22.31
C ALA A 9 8.83 -6.02 20.85
N PHE A 10 8.50 -7.30 20.66
CA PHE A 10 8.29 -7.89 19.34
C PHE A 10 6.81 -7.77 18.96
N ALA A 11 6.53 -7.40 17.71
CA ALA A 11 5.17 -7.48 17.16
C ALA A 11 4.94 -8.86 16.56
N GLN A 12 3.99 -9.59 17.09
CA GLN A 12 3.58 -10.91 16.63
C GLN A 12 2.09 -10.85 16.26
N VAL A 13 1.67 -11.64 15.26
CA VAL A 13 0.26 -11.71 14.86
C VAL A 13 -0.35 -12.95 15.50
N GLY A 14 -1.23 -12.76 16.48
CA GLY A 14 -2.05 -13.83 17.07
C GLY A 14 -3.36 -13.98 16.30
N ILE A 15 -3.67 -15.19 15.83
CA ILE A 15 -5.01 -15.53 15.32
C ILE A 15 -5.70 -16.34 16.40
N ASN A 16 -6.74 -15.76 17.00
CA ASN A 16 -7.51 -16.38 18.11
C ASN A 16 -6.63 -16.76 19.33
N THR A 17 -5.54 -16.04 19.56
CA THR A 17 -4.68 -16.18 20.74
C THR A 17 -4.09 -14.83 21.13
N THR A 18 -3.93 -14.59 22.43
CA THR A 18 -3.31 -13.38 22.99
C THR A 18 -1.81 -13.52 23.24
N THR A 19 -1.27 -14.74 23.11
CA THR A 19 0.14 -15.06 23.39
C THR A 19 0.79 -15.81 22.21
N PRO A 20 0.95 -15.15 21.06
CA PRO A 20 1.64 -15.75 19.91
C PRO A 20 3.12 -16.05 20.23
N GLY A 21 3.56 -17.29 19.99
CA GLY A 21 4.92 -17.75 20.31
C GLY A 21 5.97 -17.52 19.21
N THR A 22 5.56 -17.09 18.01
CA THR A 22 6.44 -16.90 16.84
C THR A 22 6.06 -15.65 16.05
N THR A 23 7.00 -15.14 15.25
CA THR A 23 6.74 -14.05 14.30
C THR A 23 5.97 -14.55 13.08
N LEU A 24 5.17 -13.68 12.46
CA LEU A 24 4.53 -14.00 11.19
C LEU A 24 5.58 -14.04 10.07
N ASP A 25 5.87 -15.23 9.60
CA ASP A 25 6.61 -15.48 8.36
C ASP A 25 5.65 -16.03 7.30
N VAL A 26 5.66 -15.43 6.11
CA VAL A 26 4.76 -15.81 5.00
C VAL A 26 5.62 -16.24 3.82
N ASN A 27 5.94 -17.54 3.78
CA ASN A 27 6.66 -18.18 2.69
C ASN A 27 5.71 -18.80 1.64
N GLY A 28 4.59 -18.13 1.35
CA GLY A 28 3.55 -18.62 0.45
C GLY A 28 2.92 -17.51 -0.37
N ALA A 29 1.98 -17.87 -1.25
CA ALA A 29 1.22 -16.91 -2.03
C ALA A 29 0.33 -16.05 -1.11
N ILE A 30 0.38 -14.74 -1.30
CA ILE A 30 -0.48 -13.77 -0.59
C ILE A 30 -1.61 -13.37 -1.54
N THR A 31 -2.84 -13.69 -1.17
CA THR A 31 -4.03 -13.20 -1.89
C THR A 31 -4.45 -11.86 -1.31
N ASN A 32 -4.05 -10.77 -1.97
CA ASN A 32 -4.53 -9.45 -1.60
C ASN A 32 -5.95 -9.24 -2.11
N ARG A 33 -6.79 -8.60 -1.28
CA ARG A 33 -8.11 -8.16 -1.72
C ARG A 33 -7.94 -7.03 -2.74
N GLU A 34 -8.38 -7.28 -3.96
CA GLU A 34 -8.34 -6.31 -5.04
C GLU A 34 -9.44 -5.26 -4.89
N THR A 35 -9.07 -4.00 -5.13
CA THR A 35 -9.99 -2.88 -5.30
C THR A 35 -9.93 -2.37 -6.74
N THR A 36 -11.07 -2.24 -7.42
CA THR A 36 -11.12 -1.64 -8.76
C THR A 36 -11.25 -0.12 -8.66
N VAL A 37 -10.40 0.60 -9.38
CA VAL A 37 -10.41 2.07 -9.49
C VAL A 37 -10.57 2.45 -10.96
N ALA A 38 -11.54 3.30 -11.24
CA ALA A 38 -11.74 3.84 -12.58
C ALA A 38 -10.67 4.90 -12.90
N VAL A 39 -10.14 4.87 -14.12
CA VAL A 39 -9.30 5.93 -14.67
C VAL A 39 -10.20 6.88 -15.44
N ALA A 40 -10.21 8.15 -15.04
CA ALA A 40 -10.94 9.23 -15.69
C ALA A 40 -9.95 10.33 -16.08
N SER A 41 -9.94 10.74 -17.35
CA SER A 41 -9.03 11.79 -17.86
C SER A 41 -7.56 11.54 -17.52
N ASN A 42 -7.11 10.28 -17.62
CA ASN A 42 -5.75 9.85 -17.23
C ASN A 42 -5.43 10.14 -15.75
N SER A 43 -6.42 10.12 -14.86
CA SER A 43 -6.27 10.27 -13.42
C SER A 43 -6.96 9.12 -12.68
N ALA A 44 -6.37 8.67 -11.58
CA ALA A 44 -6.91 7.65 -10.70
C ALA A 44 -6.67 8.00 -9.24
N THR A 45 -7.70 7.90 -8.40
CA THR A 45 -7.61 8.13 -6.96
C THR A 45 -7.67 6.81 -6.21
N ILE A 46 -6.61 6.49 -5.48
CA ILE A 46 -6.49 5.28 -4.68
C ILE A 46 -7.16 5.46 -3.32
N PRO A 47 -8.12 4.61 -2.94
CA PRO A 47 -8.72 4.61 -1.60
C PRO A 47 -7.70 4.31 -0.50
N THR A 48 -8.02 4.65 0.74
CA THR A 48 -7.22 4.26 1.90
C THR A 48 -7.40 2.77 2.22
N ASN A 49 -6.43 2.18 2.93
CA ASN A 49 -6.49 0.80 3.43
C ASN A 49 -6.69 -0.27 2.34
N VAL A 50 -6.11 -0.06 1.15
CA VAL A 50 -6.05 -1.05 0.07
C VAL A 50 -4.62 -1.52 -0.13
N SER A 51 -4.44 -2.79 -0.43
CA SER A 51 -3.11 -3.39 -0.71
C SER A 51 -2.93 -3.76 -2.18
N GLN A 52 -4.02 -3.88 -2.94
CA GLN A 52 -4.00 -4.14 -4.38
C GLN A 52 -5.07 -3.33 -5.10
N VAL A 53 -4.69 -2.68 -6.19
CA VAL A 53 -5.58 -1.89 -7.04
C VAL A 53 -5.51 -2.34 -8.49
N ARG A 54 -6.68 -2.59 -9.07
CA ARG A 54 -6.89 -2.67 -10.52
C ARG A 54 -7.30 -1.31 -11.06
N LEU A 55 -6.52 -0.75 -11.98
CA LEU A 55 -6.98 0.38 -12.79
C LEU A 55 -7.84 -0.14 -13.94
N LYS A 56 -9.01 0.47 -14.18
CA LYS A 56 -9.93 0.12 -15.27
C LYS A 56 -10.39 1.36 -16.02
N GLY A 57 -10.60 1.25 -17.33
CA GLY A 57 -11.06 2.33 -18.19
C GLY A 57 -10.21 2.43 -19.46
N ALA A 58 -10.28 3.57 -20.13
CA ALA A 58 -9.45 3.90 -21.28
C ALA A 58 -8.50 5.04 -20.91
N ALA A 59 -7.24 4.71 -20.61
CA ALA A 59 -6.19 5.71 -20.50
C ALA A 59 -5.61 5.97 -21.89
N THR A 60 -5.51 7.24 -22.28
CA THR A 60 -4.93 7.66 -23.57
C THR A 60 -3.53 8.23 -23.40
N ALA A 61 -3.09 8.47 -22.17
CA ALA A 61 -1.77 8.98 -21.83
C ALA A 61 -1.30 8.41 -20.47
N VAL A 62 -0.24 9.00 -19.92
CA VAL A 62 0.28 8.66 -18.59
C VAL A 62 -0.79 8.90 -17.53
N ILE A 63 -1.01 7.91 -16.67
CA ILE A 63 -2.00 8.00 -15.59
C ILE A 63 -1.39 8.69 -14.38
N ALA A 64 -1.99 9.80 -13.94
CA ALA A 64 -1.71 10.42 -12.65
C ALA A 64 -2.41 9.63 -11.54
N ILE A 65 -1.63 8.91 -10.73
CA ILE A 65 -2.15 8.16 -9.58
C ILE A 65 -2.01 9.04 -8.34
N THR A 66 -3.14 9.40 -7.75
CA THR A 66 -3.19 10.13 -6.48
C THR A 66 -3.76 9.23 -5.38
N GLY A 67 -3.44 9.52 -4.13
CA GLY A 67 -4.03 8.82 -2.99
C GLY A 67 -4.71 9.79 -2.05
N SER A 68 -5.82 9.35 -1.44
CA SER A 68 -6.49 10.15 -0.40
C SER A 68 -5.67 10.22 0.91
N ASN A 69 -4.70 9.32 1.10
CA ASN A 69 -3.71 9.33 2.17
C ASN A 69 -2.51 8.49 1.70
N PRO A 70 -1.25 8.79 2.09
CA PRO A 70 -0.14 7.90 1.79
C PRO A 70 -0.42 6.50 2.35
N PRO A 71 0.04 5.42 1.69
CA PRO A 71 -0.02 4.08 2.26
C PRO A 71 0.54 4.12 3.67
N ASN A 72 -0.11 3.45 4.62
CA ASN A 72 0.38 3.42 6.00
C ASN A 72 1.87 3.04 5.97
N SER A 73 2.70 3.71 6.76
CA SER A 73 4.15 3.44 6.76
C SER A 73 4.39 1.93 6.91
N ARG A 74 5.22 1.36 6.02
CA ARG A 74 5.56 -0.07 5.94
C ARG A 74 4.47 -0.98 5.34
N GLN A 75 3.43 -0.43 4.71
CA GLN A 75 2.46 -1.17 3.91
C GLN A 75 2.97 -1.42 2.47
N ARG A 76 2.64 -2.59 1.90
CA ARG A 76 2.78 -2.86 0.46
C ARG A 76 1.50 -2.47 -0.28
N LEU A 77 1.64 -1.63 -1.31
CA LEU A 77 0.59 -1.30 -2.27
C LEU A 77 1.02 -1.77 -3.66
N ILE A 78 0.19 -2.60 -4.29
CA ILE A 78 0.38 -3.09 -5.66
C ILE A 78 -0.68 -2.41 -6.55
N ILE A 79 -0.25 -1.80 -7.64
CA ILE A 79 -1.17 -1.20 -8.62
C ILE A 79 -0.86 -1.84 -9.96
N TYR A 80 -1.89 -2.40 -10.61
CA TYR A 80 -1.76 -2.94 -11.95
C TYR A 80 -2.67 -2.20 -12.92
N ASN A 81 -2.12 -1.89 -14.09
CA ASN A 81 -2.84 -1.21 -15.15
C ASN A 81 -3.62 -2.23 -15.99
N ASN A 82 -4.95 -2.21 -15.90
CA ASN A 82 -5.85 -2.98 -16.75
C ASN A 82 -6.78 -2.04 -17.55
N THR A 83 -6.24 -0.91 -17.98
CA THR A 83 -6.89 -0.02 -18.93
C THR A 83 -6.58 -0.45 -20.37
N THR A 84 -7.43 -0.10 -21.32
CA THR A 84 -7.25 -0.42 -22.75
C THR A 84 -6.19 0.46 -23.44
N GLY A 85 -5.37 1.20 -22.68
CA GLY A 85 -4.31 2.09 -23.16
C GLY A 85 -3.39 2.57 -22.02
N GLY A 86 -2.55 3.58 -22.26
CA GLY A 86 -1.67 4.19 -21.24
C GLY A 86 -0.42 3.36 -20.90
N PHE A 87 0.73 3.75 -21.45
CA PHE A 87 2.01 3.04 -21.29
C PHE A 87 2.81 3.44 -20.03
N GLY A 88 2.23 4.21 -19.11
CA GLY A 88 2.91 4.63 -17.89
C GLY A 88 1.97 5.18 -16.83
N ALA A 89 2.44 5.18 -15.59
CA ALA A 89 1.77 5.81 -14.46
C ALA A 89 2.78 6.61 -13.65
N VAL A 90 2.35 7.78 -13.16
CA VAL A 90 3.13 8.61 -12.24
C VAL A 90 2.41 8.65 -10.91
N LEU A 91 3.14 8.28 -9.85
CA LEU A 91 2.66 8.39 -8.48
C LEU A 91 2.78 9.85 -8.02
N LYS A 92 1.64 10.45 -7.67
CA LYS A 92 1.53 11.81 -7.14
C LYS A 92 0.86 11.74 -5.76
N TRP A 93 1.66 11.51 -4.73
CA TRP A 93 1.16 11.54 -3.35
C TRP A 93 1.07 12.99 -2.86
N GLY A 94 -0.09 13.40 -2.34
CA GLY A 94 -0.38 14.77 -1.96
C GLY A 94 0.38 15.33 -0.76
N TYR A 95 1.20 14.52 -0.07
CA TYR A 95 1.97 14.97 1.08
C TYR A 95 3.29 14.19 1.15
N CYS A 96 4.41 14.91 1.26
CA CYS A 96 5.71 14.34 1.61
C CYS A 96 5.70 13.98 3.10
N SER A 97 5.09 12.85 3.45
CA SER A 97 5.25 12.27 4.78
C SER A 97 6.19 11.06 4.70
N LYS A 98 7.45 11.38 4.98
CA LYS A 98 8.47 10.51 5.58
C LYS A 98 9.19 9.46 4.71
N TRP A 99 8.85 9.26 3.43
CA TRP A 99 9.50 8.19 2.63
C TRP A 99 9.97 8.51 1.20
N ARG A 100 10.13 9.77 0.80
CA ARG A 100 11.04 10.22 -0.28
C ARG A 100 10.92 11.75 -0.45
N SER A 101 12.06 12.41 -0.62
CA SER A 101 12.15 13.81 -1.05
C SER A 101 11.39 13.99 -2.37
N CYS A 102 10.62 15.07 -2.48
CA CYS A 102 9.92 15.45 -3.71
C CYS A 102 10.88 15.65 -4.89
#